data_AF-A0A7W0GCH0-F1
#
_entry.id   AF-A0A7W0GCH0-F1
#
_cell.length_a   1.000
_cell.length_b   1.000
_cell.length_c   1.000
_cell.angle_alpha   90.00
_cell.angle_beta   90.00
_cell.angle_gamma   90.00
#
_symmetry.space_group_name_H-M   'P 1'
#
loop_
_entity.id
_entity.type
_entity.pdbx_description
1 polymer ?
#
loop_
_entity_poly.entity_id
_entity_poly.type
_entity_poly.pdbx_seq_one_letter_code
_entity_poly.pdbx_strand_id
1 'polypeptide(L)'
;QLAALTLGQTPQTRDLERLRQRRAELGLPAGDEDPLVLDPATGLAVAAEALPLHLRRARLTRVSLDANSGVCRGMLQHRYGTVDQRGDDE
;
A
#
# COMPACT_ATOMS: atom_id res chain seq x y z
N GLN A 1 -17.81 -2.51 9.15
CA GLN A 1 -17.82 -3.37 7.94
C GLN A 1 -16.41 -3.67 7.43
N LEU A 2 -15.55 -2.67 7.16
CA LEU A 2 -14.20 -2.91 6.59
C LEU A 2 -13.24 -3.74 7.47
N ALA A 3 -13.26 -3.58 8.80
CA ALA A 3 -12.37 -4.33 9.71
C ALA A 3 -12.57 -5.85 9.69
N ALA A 4 -13.75 -6.32 9.27
CA ALA A 4 -14.09 -7.73 9.23
C ALA A 4 -13.97 -8.34 7.82
N LEU A 5 -13.58 -7.55 6.81
CA LEU A 5 -13.40 -8.08 5.46
C LEU A 5 -12.13 -8.91 5.39
N THR A 6 -12.19 -9.99 4.63
CA THR A 6 -11.02 -10.79 4.25
C THR A 6 -10.54 -10.40 2.85
N LEU A 7 -9.33 -10.84 2.50
CA LEU A 7 -8.80 -10.61 1.16
C LEU A 7 -9.66 -11.28 0.07
N GLY A 8 -10.22 -12.46 0.34
CA GLY A 8 -11.07 -13.20 -0.62
C GLY A 8 -12.40 -12.52 -0.92
N GLN A 9 -12.84 -11.59 -0.06
CA GLN A 9 -14.09 -10.82 -0.24
C GLN A 9 -13.89 -9.55 -1.07
N THR A 10 -12.67 -9.26 -1.52
CA THR A 10 -12.36 -8.08 -2.33
C THR A 10 -12.26 -8.41 -3.82
N PRO A 11 -12.63 -7.46 -4.71
CA PRO A 11 -12.48 -7.68 -6.15
C PRO A 11 -11.04 -8.02 -6.54
N GLN A 12 -10.88 -9.01 -7.41
CA GLN A 12 -9.58 -9.40 -7.95
C GLN A 12 -9.05 -8.28 -8.85
N THR A 13 -8.09 -7.53 -8.31
CA THR A 13 -7.46 -6.38 -8.96
C THR A 13 -5.95 -6.51 -8.87
N ARG A 14 -5.23 -5.79 -9.73
CA ARG A 14 -3.75 -5.74 -9.67
C ARG A 14 -3.24 -5.25 -8.31
N ASP A 15 -4.00 -4.39 -7.63
CA ASP A 15 -3.63 -3.90 -6.29
C ASP A 15 -3.79 -5.00 -5.23
N LEU A 16 -4.84 -5.82 -5.31
CA LEU A 16 -5.01 -6.98 -4.44
C LEU A 16 -3.89 -8.02 -4.64
N GLU A 17 -3.53 -8.31 -5.89
CA GLU A 17 -2.42 -9.19 -6.25
C GLU A 17 -1.09 -8.67 -5.67
N ARG A 18 -0.80 -7.38 -5.87
CA ARG A 18 0.39 -6.72 -5.29
C ARG A 18 0.39 -6.79 -3.77
N LEU A 19 -0.75 -6.57 -3.12
CA LEU A 19 -0.86 -6.67 -1.67
C LEU A 19 -0.50 -8.07 -1.18
N ARG A 20 -1.07 -9.12 -1.80
CA ARG A 20 -0.77 -10.52 -1.44
C ARG A 20 0.70 -10.86 -1.63
N GLN A 21 1.27 -10.48 -2.77
CA GLN A 21 2.68 -10.70 -3.05
C GLN A 21 3.58 -10.05 -1.98
N ARG A 22 3.32 -8.78 -1.64
CA ARG A 22 4.07 -8.08 -0.61
C ARG A 22 3.92 -8.71 0.77
N ARG A 23 2.71 -9.19 1.12
CA ARG A 23 2.51 -9.89 2.38
C ARG A 23 3.28 -11.21 2.42
N ALA A 24 3.26 -12.00 1.34
CA ALA A 24 4.02 -13.24 1.24
C ALA A 24 5.53 -13.00 1.39
N GLU A 25 6.08 -11.97 0.73
CA GLU A 25 7.50 -11.57 0.86
C GLU A 25 7.88 -11.19 2.30
N LEU A 26 6.95 -10.67 3.08
CA LEU A 26 7.14 -10.23 4.46
C LEU A 26 6.73 -11.28 5.50
N GLY A 27 6.27 -12.47 5.08
CA GLY A 27 5.76 -13.49 5.98
C GLY A 27 4.43 -13.12 6.67
N LEU A 28 3.65 -12.23 6.08
CA LEU A 28 2.35 -11.77 6.58
C LEU A 28 1.19 -12.61 5.99
N PRO A 29 0.05 -12.72 6.71
CA PRO A 29 -1.14 -13.43 6.22
C PRO A 29 -1.67 -12.88 4.89
N ALA A 30 -1.73 -13.73 3.86
CA ALA A 30 -2.01 -13.38 2.47
C ALA A 30 -3.02 -14.31 1.76
N GLY A 31 -3.71 -15.19 2.49
CA GLY A 31 -4.74 -16.11 2.02
C GLY A 31 -6.13 -15.47 1.90
N ASP A 32 -7.11 -16.23 1.41
CA ASP A 32 -8.47 -15.72 1.17
C ASP A 32 -9.24 -15.43 2.45
N GLU A 33 -8.99 -16.19 3.50
CA GLU A 33 -9.59 -16.02 4.82
C GLU A 33 -8.83 -15.00 5.69
N ASP A 34 -7.70 -14.48 5.20
CA ASP A 34 -6.89 -13.56 5.98
C ASP A 34 -7.48 -12.14 5.97
N PRO A 35 -7.37 -11.38 7.09
CA PRO A 35 -7.95 -10.06 7.20
C PRO A 35 -7.42 -9.09 6.13
N LEU A 36 -8.32 -8.30 5.57
CA LEU A 36 -7.98 -7.28 4.58
C LEU A 36 -7.11 -6.18 5.18
N VAL A 37 -7.35 -5.79 6.43
CA VAL A 37 -6.61 -4.73 7.11
C VAL A 37 -5.84 -5.31 8.29
N LEU A 38 -4.51 -5.29 8.18
CA LEU A 38 -3.59 -5.76 9.20
C LEU A 38 -2.78 -4.60 9.77
N ASP A 39 -2.43 -4.70 11.05
CA ASP A 39 -1.35 -3.90 11.62
C ASP A 39 -0.01 -4.52 11.18
N PRO A 40 0.79 -3.82 10.35
CA PRO A 40 2.05 -4.37 9.84
C PRO A 40 3.10 -4.57 10.95
N ALA A 41 2.97 -3.92 12.11
CA ALA A 41 3.91 -4.11 13.22
C ALA A 41 3.67 -5.44 13.95
N THR A 42 2.41 -5.89 14.02
CA THR A 42 2.02 -7.11 14.76
C THR A 42 1.62 -8.27 13.85
N GLY A 43 1.29 -8.00 12.59
CA GLY A 43 0.74 -8.97 11.64
C GLY A 43 -0.72 -9.37 11.93
N LEU A 44 -1.38 -8.73 12.90
CA LEU A 44 -2.75 -9.05 13.32
C LEU A 44 -3.77 -8.14 12.67
N ALA A 45 -5.05 -8.57 12.69
CA ALA A 45 -6.16 -7.74 12.23
C ALA A 45 -6.26 -6.43 13.03
N VAL A 46 -6.54 -5.33 12.34
CA VAL A 46 -6.83 -4.05 13.01
C VAL A 46 -8.23 -4.11 13.62
N ALA A 47 -8.34 -3.86 14.93
CA ALA A 47 -9.61 -3.78 15.62
C ALA A 47 -10.50 -2.65 15.06
N ALA A 48 -11.83 -2.85 15.10
CA ALA A 48 -12.78 -1.95 14.45
C ALA A 48 -12.70 -0.50 14.96
N GLU A 49 -12.46 -0.34 16.26
CA GLU A 49 -12.27 0.94 16.96
C GLU A 49 -10.96 1.65 16.57
N ALA A 50 -9.92 0.89 16.21
CA ALA A 50 -8.62 1.42 15.79
C ALA A 50 -8.57 1.74 14.29
N LEU A 51 -9.48 1.16 13.50
CA LEU A 51 -9.50 1.28 12.04
C LEU A 51 -9.49 2.73 11.54
N PRO A 52 -10.28 3.69 12.09
CA PRO A 52 -10.28 5.07 11.59
C PRO A 52 -8.90 5.74 11.70
N LEU A 53 -8.21 5.54 12.83
CA LEU A 53 -6.87 6.09 13.04
C LEU A 53 -5.84 5.42 12.13
N HIS A 54 -5.94 4.09 11.97
CA HIS A 54 -5.08 3.33 11.08
C HIS A 54 -5.18 3.84 9.63
N LEU A 55 -6.39 4.03 9.11
CA LEU A 55 -6.60 4.55 7.74
C LEU A 55 -6.10 5.98 7.56
N ARG A 56 -6.24 6.84 8.58
CA ARG A 56 -5.66 8.20 8.54
C ARG A 56 -4.13 8.16 8.46
N ARG A 57 -3.49 7.28 9.22
CA ARG A 57 -2.03 7.08 9.18
C ARG A 57 -1.57 6.52 7.84
N ALA A 58 -2.28 5.54 7.27
CA ALA A 58 -1.98 4.98 5.96
C ALA A 58 -2.07 6.05 4.86
N ARG A 59 -3.12 6.89 4.88
CA ARG A 59 -3.27 8.00 3.94
C ARG A 59 -2.15 9.03 4.07
N LEU A 60 -1.79 9.42 5.30
CA LEU A 60 -0.69 10.35 5.54
C LEU A 60 0.65 9.79 5.04
N THR A 61 0.90 8.51 5.31
CA THR A 61 2.11 7.80 4.86
C THR A 61 2.21 7.82 3.34
N ARG A 62 1.11 7.51 2.64
CA ARG A 62 1.07 7.57 1.17
C ARG A 62 1.42 8.97 0.65
N VAL A 63 0.81 10.03 1.19
CA VAL A 63 1.09 11.40 0.76
C VAL A 63 2.56 11.75 0.97
N SER A 64 3.15 11.36 2.09
CA SER A 64 4.58 11.56 2.37
C SER A 64 5.47 10.81 1.36
N LEU A 65 5.14 9.54 1.06
CA LEU A 65 5.88 8.75 0.07
C LEU A 65 5.79 9.35 -1.33
N ASP A 66 4.62 9.82 -1.75
CA ASP A 66 4.41 10.43 -3.06
C ASP A 66 5.22 11.74 -3.19
N ALA A 67 5.19 12.60 -2.16
CA ALA A 67 5.97 13.84 -2.14
C ALA A 67 7.49 13.58 -2.18
N ASN A 68 7.99 12.69 -1.32
CA ASN A 68 9.42 12.34 -1.29
C ASN A 68 9.86 11.70 -2.60
N SER A 69 9.04 10.82 -3.18
CA SER A 69 9.33 10.20 -4.47
C SER A 69 9.45 11.22 -5.60
N GLY A 70 8.58 12.24 -5.61
CA GLY A 70 8.65 13.34 -6.58
C GLY A 70 9.97 14.11 -6.48
N VAL A 71 10.34 14.52 -5.26
CA VAL A 71 11.60 15.25 -5.01
C VAL A 71 12.82 14.40 -5.40
N CYS A 72 12.88 13.14 -4.94
CA CYS A 72 13.98 12.23 -5.26
C CYS A 72 14.13 12.03 -6.77
N ARG A 73 13.01 11.85 -7.50
CA ARG A 73 13.05 11.77 -8.97
C ARG A 73 13.60 13.05 -9.59
N GLY A 74 13.10 14.22 -9.20
CA GLY A 74 13.57 15.51 -9.72
C GLY A 74 15.07 15.74 -9.49
N MET A 75 15.60 15.39 -8.32
CA MET A 75 17.04 15.47 -8.03
C MET A 75 17.87 14.54 -8.92
N LEU A 76 17.42 13.31 -9.14
CA LEU A 76 18.08 12.36 -10.04
C LEU A 76 18.08 12.84 -11.49
N GLN A 77 16.95 13.38 -11.97
CA GLN A 77 16.83 13.97 -13.30
C GLN A 77 17.78 15.14 -13.48
N HIS A 78 17.85 16.05 -12.50
CA HIS A 78 18.78 17.18 -12.57
C HIS A 78 20.24 16.73 -12.58
N ARG A 79 20.59 15.72 -11.77
CA ARG A 79 21.96 15.22 -11.65
C ARG A 79 22.44 14.41 -12.86
N TYR A 80 21.56 13.60 -13.45
CA TYR A 80 21.95 12.59 -14.44
C TYR A 80 21.30 12.79 -15.82
N GLY A 81 20.42 13.78 -15.98
CA GLY A 81 19.71 14.03 -17.24
C GLY A 81 18.74 12.91 -17.64
N THR A 82 18.32 12.06 -16.71
CA THR A 82 17.35 10.99 -16.99
C THR A 82 16.00 11.62 -17.33
N VAL A 83 15.42 11.28 -18.48
CA VAL A 83 14.03 11.66 -18.82
C VAL A 83 13.07 10.68 -18.15
N ASP A 84 12.08 11.16 -17.41
CA ASP A 84 11.03 10.28 -16.85
C ASP A 84 10.12 9.80 -17.99
N GLN A 85 10.24 8.54 -18.36
CA GLN A 85 9.45 7.92 -19.45
C GLN A 85 7.99 7.61 -19.04
N ARG A 86 7.42 8.38 -18.11
CA ARG A 86 6.09 8.12 -17.51
C ARG A 86 5.03 9.18 -17.84
N GLY A 87 5.22 9.93 -18.91
CA GLY A 87 4.18 10.76 -19.50
C GLY A 87 4.39 10.82 -21.00
N ASP A 88 3.55 10.08 -21.73
CA ASP A 88 3.12 10.33 -23.12
C ASP A 88 2.04 9.28 -23.51
N ASP A 89 1.14 8.93 -22.59
CA ASP A 89 -0.09 8.19 -22.90
C ASP A 89 -1.26 9.06 -22.40
N GLU A 90 -1.64 10.04 -23.22
CA GLU A 90 -2.89 10.81 -23.11
C GLU A 90 -3.94 10.21 -24.05
#